data_AF-A0A3M8C3R3-F1
#
_entry.id   AF-A0A3M8C3R3-F1
#
_cell.length_a   1.000
_cell.length_b   1.000
_cell.length_c   1.000
_cell.angle_alpha   90.00
_cell.angle_beta   90.00
_cell.angle_gamma   90.00
#
_symmetry.space_group_name_H-M   'P 1'
#
loop_
_entity.id
_entity.type
_entity.pdbx_description
1 polymer ?
#
loop_
_entity_poly.entity_id
_entity_poly.type
_entity_poly.pdbx_seq_one_letter_code
_entity_poly.pdbx_strand_id
1 'polypeptide(L)' 'MSTKKHGKLRIAYLIPNIGCYLMILYIGFFIFQNARELEEIGQLGMWLLMLILLTLVSLYGSYRIATWIKQGKV' A
#
# COMPACT_ATOMS: atom_id res chain seq x y z
N MET A 1 21.02 27.91 -5.29
CA MET A 1 20.79 26.82 -4.32
C MET A 1 19.40 27.01 -3.71
N SER A 2 18.37 26.30 -4.18
CA SER A 2 16.97 26.49 -3.74
C SER A 2 16.32 25.13 -3.47
N THR A 3 16.47 24.63 -2.25
CA THR A 3 16.14 23.26 -1.82
C THR A 3 14.78 23.15 -1.12
N LYS A 4 13.80 24.01 -1.44
CA LYS A 4 12.47 24.00 -0.76
C LYS A 4 11.28 23.58 -1.64
N LYS A 5 11.45 23.27 -2.92
CA LYS A 5 10.32 22.93 -3.83
C LYS A 5 9.96 21.43 -3.94
N HIS A 6 10.83 20.49 -3.54
CA HIS A 6 10.62 19.05 -3.79
C HIS A 6 10.02 18.25 -2.61
N GLY A 7 9.82 18.85 -1.43
CA GLY A 7 9.21 18.15 -0.28
C GLY A 7 7.72 17.84 -0.43
N LYS A 8 6.96 18.73 -1.11
CA LYS A 8 5.50 18.57 -1.29
C LYS A 8 5.13 17.40 -2.20
N LEU A 9 5.90 17.15 -3.27
CA LEU A 9 5.68 15.97 -4.11
C LEU A 9 5.99 14.67 -3.36
N ARG A 10 7.00 14.66 -2.49
CA ARG A 10 7.35 13.47 -1.69
C ARG A 10 6.24 13.09 -0.71
N ILE A 11 5.66 14.08 -0.04
CA ILE A 11 4.53 13.88 0.88
C ILE A 11 3.30 13.38 0.12
N ALA A 12 3.03 13.92 -1.08
CA ALA A 12 1.89 13.51 -1.90
C ALA A 12 1.92 12.02 -2.33
N TYR A 13 3.11 11.42 -2.50
CA TYR A 13 3.24 9.98 -2.79
C TYR A 13 3.39 9.11 -1.53
N LEU A 14 3.91 9.67 -0.44
CA LEU A 14 4.04 8.97 0.84
C LEU A 14 2.68 8.72 1.51
N ILE A 15 1.79 9.71 1.48
CA ILE A 15 0.44 9.62 2.07
C ILE A 15 -0.37 8.43 1.54
N PRO A 16 -0.59 8.27 0.22
CA PRO A 16 -1.37 7.15 -0.29
C PRO A 16 -0.71 5.80 -0.01
N ASN A 17 0.62 5.75 0.06
CA ASN A 17 1.32 4.52 0.39
C ASN A 17 1.12 4.11 1.87
N ILE A 18 1.24 5.05 2.80
CA ILE A 18 0.91 4.81 4.22
C ILE A 18 -0.57 4.42 4.37
N GLY A 19 -1.47 5.08 3.63
CA GLY A 19 -2.89 4.71 3.57
C GLY A 19 -3.10 3.28 3.08
N CYS A 20 -2.35 2.83 2.06
CA CYS A 20 -2.40 1.45 1.58
C CYS A 20 -1.92 0.47 2.66
N TYR A 21 -0.84 0.76 3.39
CA TYR A 21 -0.40 -0.09 4.50
C TYR A 21 -1.44 -0.20 5.61
N LEU A 22 -2.09 0.91 5.98
CA LEU A 22 -3.18 0.89 6.96
C LEU A 22 -4.38 0.08 6.45
N MET A 23 -4.73 0.20 5.17
CA MET A 23 -5.78 -0.63 4.57
C MET A 23 -5.40 -2.11 4.54
N ILE A 24 -4.16 -2.46 4.25
CA ILE A 24 -3.68 -3.86 4.28
C ILE A 24 -3.83 -4.42 5.70
N LEU A 25 -3.45 -3.65 6.73
CA LEU A 25 -3.62 -4.08 8.13
C LEU A 25 -5.10 -4.24 8.50
N TYR A 26 -5.94 -3.30 8.10
CA TYR A 26 -7.38 -3.36 8.37
C TYR A 26 -8.05 -4.55 7.66
N ILE A 27 -7.80 -4.75 6.37
CA ILE A 27 -8.36 -5.86 5.60
C ILE A 27 -7.78 -7.19 6.09
N GLY A 28 -6.49 -7.24 6.43
CA GLY A 28 -5.86 -8.44 7.00
C GLY A 28 -6.48 -8.82 8.34
N PHE A 29 -6.72 -7.84 9.21
CA PHE A 29 -7.43 -8.07 10.48
C PHE A 29 -8.88 -8.52 10.24
N PHE A 30 -9.58 -7.91 9.29
CA PHE A 30 -10.94 -8.30 8.92
C PHE A 30 -11.02 -9.74 8.41
N ILE A 31 -10.12 -10.12 7.51
CA ILE A 31 -10.03 -11.50 7.00
C ILE A 31 -9.70 -12.46 8.13
N PHE A 32 -8.77 -12.12 9.04
CA PHE A 32 -8.40 -12.99 10.15
C PHE A 32 -9.57 -13.25 11.10
N GLN A 33 -10.30 -12.19 11.47
CA GLN A 33 -11.45 -12.30 12.37
C GLN A 33 -12.63 -13.06 11.75
N ASN A 34 -12.85 -12.87 10.44
CA ASN A 34 -14.00 -13.46 9.73
C ASN A 34 -13.57 -14.63 8.83
N ALA A 35 -12.39 -15.23 9.04
CA ALA A 35 -11.81 -16.21 8.12
C ALA A 35 -12.76 -17.39 7.88
N ARG A 36 -13.36 -17.90 8.96
CA ARG A 36 -14.34 -18.99 8.89
C ARG A 36 -15.58 -18.60 8.10
N GLU A 37 -16.16 -17.43 8.37
CA GLU A 37 -17.35 -16.96 7.66
C GLU A 37 -17.06 -16.73 6.17
N LEU A 38 -15.88 -16.17 5.85
CA LEU A 38 -15.43 -15.96 4.47
C LEU A 38 -15.17 -17.27 3.73
N GLU A 39 -14.70 -18.30 4.43
CA GLU A 39 -14.48 -19.63 3.86
C GLU A 39 -15.81 -20.33 3.57
N GLU A 40 -16.77 -20.25 4.49
CA GLU A 40 -18.11 -20.83 4.33
C GLU A 40 -18.87 -20.24 3.14
N ILE A 41 -18.72 -18.94 2.88
CA ILE A 41 -19.31 -18.27 1.70
C ILE A 41 -18.44 -18.39 0.43
N GLY A 42 -17.29 -19.06 0.51
CA GLY A 42 -16.36 -19.24 -0.61
C GLY A 42 -15.70 -17.95 -1.11
N GLN A 43 -15.74 -16.86 -0.33
CA GLN A 43 -15.18 -15.55 -0.71
C GLN A 43 -13.76 -15.33 -0.19
N LEU A 44 -13.27 -16.19 0.72
CA LEU A 44 -11.94 -16.05 1.32
C LEU A 44 -10.82 -15.91 0.28
N GLY A 45 -10.89 -16.68 -0.81
CA GLY A 45 -9.92 -16.59 -1.91
C GLY A 45 -9.92 -15.22 -2.60
N MET A 46 -11.10 -14.63 -2.84
CA MET A 46 -11.22 -13.31 -3.46
C MET A 46 -10.66 -12.21 -2.56
N TRP A 47 -10.94 -12.27 -1.26
CA TRP A 47 -10.43 -11.32 -0.28
C TRP A 47 -8.91 -11.42 -0.11
N LEU A 48 -8.35 -12.63 -0.07
CA LEU A 48 -6.89 -12.83 -0.06
C LEU A 48 -6.23 -12.30 -1.33
N LEU A 49 -6.84 -12.55 -2.51
CA LEU A 49 -6.32 -12.05 -3.79
C LEU A 49 -6.34 -10.51 -3.80
N MET A 50 -7.40 -9.89 -3.31
CA MET A 50 -7.49 -8.43 -3.19
C MET A 50 -6.41 -7.88 -2.25
N LEU A 51 -6.12 -8.56 -1.14
CA LEU A 51 -5.06 -8.17 -0.20
C LEU A 51 -3.67 -8.28 -0.84
N ILE A 52 -3.42 -9.32 -1.64
CA ILE A 52 -2.18 -9.48 -2.41
C ILE A 52 -2.03 -8.35 -3.43
N LEU A 53 -3.07 -8.07 -4.22
CA LEU A 53 -3.05 -6.98 -5.21
C LEU A 53 -2.79 -5.62 -4.55
N LEU A 54 -3.45 -5.34 -3.42
CA LEU A 54 -3.24 -4.11 -2.67
C LEU A 54 -1.80 -4.00 -2.15
N THR A 55 -1.24 -5.12 -1.69
CA THR A 55 0.17 -5.21 -1.27
C THR A 55 1.12 -4.91 -2.43
N LEU A 56 0.86 -5.45 -3.62
CA LEU A 56 1.66 -5.18 -4.82
C LEU A 56 1.58 -3.70 -5.23
N VAL A 57 0.40 -3.09 -5.18
CA VAL A 57 0.23 -1.65 -5.46
C VAL A 57 1.02 -0.80 -4.47
N SER A 58 0.97 -1.13 -3.18
CA SER A 58 1.76 -0.46 -2.14
C SER A 58 3.27 -0.66 -2.34
N LEU A 59 3.70 -1.86 -2.72
CA LEU A 59 5.11 -2.16 -3.00
C LEU A 59 5.60 -1.36 -4.21
N TYR A 60 4.81 -1.27 -5.27
CA TYR A 60 5.12 -0.48 -6.46
C TYR A 60 5.20 1.02 -6.14
N GLY A 61 4.29 1.53 -5.32
CA GLY A 61 4.33 2.90 -4.81
C GLY A 61 5.62 3.18 -4.05
N SER A 62 5.99 2.29 -3.13
CA SER A 62 7.26 2.33 -2.39
C SER A 62 8.47 2.29 -3.30
N TYR A 63 8.47 1.41 -4.31
CA TYR A 63 9.57 1.26 -5.27
C TYR A 63 9.75 2.50 -6.15
N ARG A 64 8.65 3.13 -6.59
CA ARG A 64 8.66 4.40 -7.32
C ARG A 64 9.29 5.53 -6.48
N ILE A 65 8.95 5.59 -5.19
CA ILE A 65 9.55 6.58 -4.27
C ILE A 65 11.06 6.29 -4.09
N ALA A 66 11.44 5.03 -3.88
CA ALA A 66 12.83 4.63 -3.70
C ALA A 66 13.69 4.86 -4.95
N THR A 67 13.15 4.61 -6.14
CA THR A 67 13.83 4.88 -7.43
C THR A 67 14.01 6.37 -7.67
N TRP A 68 13.03 7.21 -7.31
CA TRP A 68 13.17 8.67 -7.37
C TRP A 68 14.27 9.18 -6.43
N ILE A 69 14.39 8.57 -5.25
CA ILE A 69 15.47 8.87 -4.30
C ILE A 69 16.84 8.48 -4.90
N LYS A 70 16.95 7.26 -5.45
CA LYS A 70 18.19 6.76 -6.07
C LYS A 70 18.64 7.54 -7.30
N GLN A 71 17.70 8.04 -8.10
CA GLN A 71 18.01 8.78 -9.33
C GLN A 71 18.47 10.22 -9.08
N GLY A 72 18.56 10.68 -7.83
CA GLY A 72 19.05 12.03 -7.54
C GLY A 72 18.17 13.14 -8.12
N LYS A 73 16.92 12.85 -8.53
CA LYS A 73 15.87 13.86 -8.81
C LYS A 73 15.32 14.43 -7.50
N VAL A 74 16.21 14.54 -6.51
CA VAL A 74 16.01 14.87 -5.09
C VAL A 74 16.64 16.22 -4.83
#